data_AF-A0A383WNC8-F1
#
_entry.id   AF-A0A383WNC8-F1
#
_cell.length_a   1.000
_cell.length_b   1.000
_cell.length_c   1.000
_cell.angle_alpha   90.00
_cell.angle_beta   90.00
_cell.angle_gamma   90.00
#
_symmetry.space_group_name_H-M   'P 1'
#
loop_
_entity.id
_entity.type
_entity.pdbx_description
1 polymer ?
#
loop_
_entity_poly.entity_id
_entity_poly.type
_entity_poly.pdbx_seq_one_letter_code
_entity_poly.pdbx_strand_id
1 'polypeptide(L)'
;MSRAVKQPVGQKRLTNIAVVRLKKAGKRFEVACYRNKVSDWRAGIERDLDEVLQTTAIFANVGKGVMAAKEDLMEAFGTTDEEKICLEILAKGELQVSDKERQAQQDNLFKDVASILADKTVNPETGRPYTNTMLERALRDVHFNIDPKRSAKQQALDVLPLLQARFPIQRARMRLKLQVPQQHQQALLDALDAAGSVVEGIEQAGSAAVVVTQVEPGVFRELHVFMQDTMQRQGRIEVLSFAVTAAEAAAAADDFNALSLEKAAAAAAAADAAAAAASESAAAAAAATSSSTSSRPVHQRQHPSAAAAAGSDSAAAAGSGQRVLYPRGCIADLPEEFATRKERFAELDQLQPGWQVELSSRGETVDAVFFSPEGTKVGTFATARRQALAAHKAALNL
;
A
#
# COMPACT_ATOMS: atom_id res chain seq x y z
N MET A 1 29.57 -67.68 -17.19
CA MET A 1 29.57 -66.22 -17.34
C MET A 1 28.14 -65.72 -17.16
N SER A 2 27.76 -65.28 -15.96
CA SER A 2 26.41 -64.78 -15.68
C SER A 2 26.14 -63.52 -16.50
N ARG A 3 25.01 -63.51 -17.22
CA ARG A 3 24.57 -62.41 -18.08
C ARG A 3 24.12 -61.27 -17.17
N ALA A 4 24.94 -60.23 -17.01
CA ALA A 4 24.62 -59.07 -16.18
C ALA A 4 23.29 -58.45 -16.65
N VAL A 5 22.29 -58.44 -15.77
CA VAL A 5 21.00 -57.79 -16.01
C VAL A 5 21.26 -56.29 -16.07
N LYS A 6 21.06 -55.67 -17.25
CA LYS A 6 21.11 -54.21 -17.43
C LYS A 6 19.88 -53.59 -16.76
N GLN A 7 19.94 -53.46 -15.44
CA GLN A 7 18.97 -52.64 -14.72
C GLN A 7 19.26 -51.17 -15.02
N PRO A 8 18.23 -50.33 -15.27
CA PRO A 8 18.43 -48.90 -15.41
C PRO A 8 19.08 -48.38 -14.13
N VAL A 9 20.19 -47.67 -14.27
CA VAL A 9 20.91 -47.07 -13.13
C VAL A 9 19.91 -46.21 -12.37
N GLY A 10 19.75 -46.45 -11.06
CA GLY A 10 18.82 -45.75 -10.18
C GLY A 10 19.21 -44.28 -9.96
N GLN A 11 19.24 -43.48 -11.03
CA GLN A 11 19.60 -42.08 -10.98
C GLN A 11 18.35 -41.24 -10.64
N LYS A 12 18.19 -40.90 -9.37
CA LYS A 12 17.17 -39.95 -8.92
C LYS A 12 17.65 -38.52 -9.20
N ARG A 13 17.15 -37.92 -10.28
CA ARG A 13 17.40 -36.51 -10.59
C ARG A 13 16.32 -35.65 -9.93
N LEU A 14 16.73 -34.72 -9.09
CA LEU A 14 15.85 -33.70 -8.55
C LEU A 14 15.56 -32.68 -9.67
N THR A 15 14.29 -32.55 -10.04
CA THR A 15 13.85 -31.76 -11.22
C THR A 15 13.60 -30.28 -10.91
N ASN A 16 13.36 -29.94 -9.63
CA ASN A 16 12.94 -28.61 -9.20
C ASN A 16 14.03 -27.89 -8.39
N ILE A 17 15.26 -27.87 -8.90
CA ILE A 17 16.38 -27.19 -8.25
C ILE A 17 16.71 -25.91 -9.02
N ALA A 18 16.89 -24.81 -8.29
CA ALA A 18 17.62 -23.64 -8.76
C ALA A 18 19.07 -23.68 -8.25
N VAL A 19 19.99 -23.23 -9.10
CA VAL A 19 21.42 -23.24 -8.80
C VAL A 19 21.89 -21.82 -8.59
N VAL A 20 22.50 -21.57 -7.42
CA VAL A 20 23.22 -20.32 -7.16
C VAL A 20 24.70 -20.60 -7.31
N ARG A 21 25.37 -19.83 -8.18
CA ARG A 21 26.79 -20.02 -8.52
C ARG A 21 27.62 -18.86 -8.00
N LEU A 22 28.74 -19.17 -7.37
CA LEU A 22 29.79 -18.21 -7.01
C LEU A 22 31.14 -18.69 -7.56
N LYS A 23 31.88 -17.78 -8.20
CA LYS A 23 33.26 -18.03 -8.64
C LYS A 23 34.22 -17.30 -7.70
N LYS A 24 35.05 -18.04 -6.96
CA LYS A 24 36.00 -17.51 -5.96
C LYS A 24 37.30 -18.32 -6.03
N ALA A 25 38.45 -17.67 -5.88
CA ALA A 25 39.77 -18.30 -6.00
C ALA A 25 39.96 -19.15 -7.29
N GLY A 26 39.38 -18.71 -8.41
CA GLY A 26 39.44 -19.43 -9.69
C GLY A 26 38.56 -20.68 -9.80
N LYS A 27 38.00 -21.16 -8.68
CA LYS A 27 37.11 -22.33 -8.59
C LYS A 27 35.63 -21.91 -8.61
N ARG A 28 34.75 -22.83 -9.00
CA ARG A 28 33.29 -22.62 -9.05
C ARG A 28 32.66 -23.38 -7.89
N PHE A 29 31.78 -22.69 -7.17
CA PHE A 29 30.98 -23.26 -6.09
C PHE A 29 29.51 -23.01 -6.40
N GLU A 30 28.69 -24.03 -6.21
CA GLU A 30 27.29 -24.07 -6.55
C GLU A 30 26.50 -24.66 -5.39
N VAL A 31 25.34 -24.08 -5.11
CA VAL A 31 24.42 -24.54 -4.06
C VAL A 31 23.06 -24.84 -4.67
N ALA A 32 22.46 -25.94 -4.23
CA ALA A 32 21.14 -26.39 -4.66
C ALA A 32 20.06 -25.77 -3.78
N CYS A 33 19.24 -24.90 -4.37
CA CYS A 33 18.20 -24.15 -3.66
C CYS A 33 16.82 -24.44 -4.27
N TYR A 34 15.76 -24.14 -3.53
CA TYR A 34 14.42 -24.06 -4.09
C TYR A 34 14.26 -22.79 -4.93
N ARG A 35 13.58 -22.91 -6.07
CA ARG A 35 13.53 -21.89 -7.12
C ARG A 35 12.94 -20.55 -6.69
N ASN A 36 11.84 -20.56 -5.94
CA ASN A 36 11.17 -19.33 -5.52
C ASN A 36 11.82 -18.70 -4.27
N LYS A 37 12.45 -19.53 -3.44
CA LYS A 37 12.95 -19.17 -2.10
C LYS A 37 14.22 -18.31 -2.15
N VAL A 38 15.04 -18.44 -3.20
CA VAL A 38 16.28 -17.64 -3.34
C VAL A 38 15.99 -16.14 -3.48
N SER A 39 14.94 -15.78 -4.21
CA SER A 39 14.53 -14.38 -4.38
C SER A 39 13.98 -13.82 -3.06
N ASP A 40 13.18 -14.61 -2.35
CA ASP A 40 12.58 -14.24 -1.06
C ASP A 40 13.64 -14.06 0.03
N TRP A 41 14.67 -14.91 0.02
CA TRP A 41 15.86 -14.78 0.87
C TRP A 41 16.57 -13.43 0.65
N ARG A 42 16.78 -13.03 -0.61
CA ARG A 42 17.41 -11.74 -0.95
C ARG A 42 16.52 -10.55 -0.59
N ALA A 43 15.21 -10.72 -0.66
CA ALA A 43 14.25 -9.73 -0.20
C ALA A 43 14.14 -9.67 1.34
N GLY A 44 14.73 -10.64 2.06
CA GLY A 44 14.70 -10.74 3.52
C GLY A 44 13.34 -11.19 4.08
N ILE A 45 12.49 -11.78 3.24
CA ILE A 45 11.16 -12.30 3.62
C ILE A 45 11.33 -13.59 4.42
N GLU A 46 12.23 -14.46 3.97
CA GLU A 46 12.56 -15.72 4.63
C GLU A 46 13.93 -15.64 5.30
N ARG A 47 14.04 -16.27 6.48
CA ARG A 47 15.25 -16.22 7.32
C ARG A 47 15.80 -17.59 7.69
N ASP A 48 15.06 -18.66 7.40
CA ASP A 48 15.45 -20.02 7.71
C ASP A 48 16.17 -20.68 6.53
N LEU A 49 17.40 -21.13 6.75
CA LEU A 49 18.28 -21.67 5.69
C LEU A 49 17.76 -23.00 5.13
N ASP A 50 17.15 -23.83 5.98
CA ASP A 50 16.62 -25.15 5.63
C ASP A 50 15.43 -25.09 4.67
N GLU A 51 14.70 -23.96 4.64
CA GLU A 51 13.58 -23.77 3.72
C GLU A 51 14.06 -23.29 2.33
N VAL A 52 15.20 -22.59 2.29
CA VAL A 52 15.78 -22.08 1.04
C VAL A 52 16.62 -23.14 0.34
N LEU A 53 17.42 -23.90 1.11
CA LEU A 53 18.35 -24.89 0.60
C LEU A 53 17.70 -26.27 0.49
N GLN A 54 18.02 -27.02 -0.56
CA GLN A 54 17.65 -28.44 -0.62
C GLN A 54 18.63 -29.33 0.14
N THR A 55 19.90 -28.90 0.19
CA THR A 55 20.99 -29.62 0.84
C THR A 55 22.01 -28.59 1.27
N THR A 56 22.58 -28.76 2.47
CA THR A 56 23.62 -27.88 3.03
C THR A 56 24.99 -28.06 2.39
N ALA A 57 25.20 -29.17 1.68
CA ALA A 57 26.45 -29.47 0.99
C ALA A 57 26.71 -28.55 -0.21
N ILE A 58 27.97 -28.16 -0.38
CA ILE A 58 28.44 -27.29 -1.46
C ILE A 58 28.99 -28.14 -2.60
N PHE A 59 28.58 -27.83 -3.82
CA PHE A 59 28.97 -28.55 -5.01
C PHE A 59 29.94 -27.73 -5.86
N ALA A 60 30.88 -28.38 -6.52
CA ALA A 60 31.59 -27.78 -7.66
C ALA A 60 30.68 -27.74 -8.91
N ASN A 61 29.77 -28.71 -9.00
CA ASN A 61 28.73 -28.77 -10.04
C ASN A 61 27.49 -29.51 -9.54
N VAL A 62 26.37 -28.80 -9.38
CA VAL A 62 25.11 -29.39 -8.88
C VAL A 62 24.53 -30.38 -9.89
N GLY A 63 24.57 -30.07 -11.19
CA GLY A 63 24.02 -30.93 -12.24
C GLY A 63 24.71 -32.29 -12.38
N LYS A 64 25.99 -32.37 -12.00
CA LYS A 64 26.78 -33.61 -11.96
C LYS A 64 26.87 -34.24 -10.56
N GLY A 65 26.39 -33.55 -9.53
CA GLY A 65 26.49 -33.99 -8.13
C GLY A 65 27.93 -34.06 -7.61
N VAL A 66 28.85 -33.24 -8.14
CA VAL A 66 30.25 -33.24 -7.70
C VAL A 66 30.40 -32.29 -6.52
N MET A 67 30.70 -32.82 -5.34
CA MET A 67 30.93 -32.04 -4.12
C MET A 67 32.26 -31.29 -4.19
N ALA A 68 32.33 -30.12 -3.54
CA ALA A 68 33.56 -29.37 -3.41
C ALA A 68 34.51 -30.03 -2.40
N ALA A 69 35.81 -30.05 -2.67
CA ALA A 69 36.79 -30.55 -1.71
C ALA A 69 36.92 -29.58 -0.52
N LYS A 70 37.15 -30.10 0.69
CA LYS A 70 37.31 -29.27 1.89
C LYS A 70 38.52 -28.33 1.80
N GLU A 71 39.57 -28.76 1.11
CA GLU A 71 40.76 -27.94 0.81
C GLU A 71 40.39 -26.71 -0.03
N ASP A 72 39.60 -26.90 -1.09
CA ASP A 72 39.12 -25.83 -1.97
C ASP A 72 38.22 -24.83 -1.23
N LEU A 73 37.38 -25.32 -0.32
CA LEU A 73 36.52 -24.49 0.52
C LEU A 73 37.35 -23.63 1.47
N MET A 74 38.40 -24.19 2.07
CA MET A 74 39.28 -23.47 2.98
C MET A 74 40.10 -22.41 2.25
N GLU A 75 40.62 -22.70 1.07
CA GLU A 75 41.33 -21.73 0.22
C GLU A 75 40.42 -20.57 -0.24
N ALA A 76 39.18 -20.87 -0.63
CA ALA A 76 38.28 -19.87 -1.19
C ALA A 76 37.55 -19.05 -0.13
N PHE A 77 37.12 -19.66 0.97
CA PHE A 77 36.26 -19.04 1.98
C PHE A 77 36.94 -18.83 3.33
N GLY A 78 38.11 -19.42 3.57
CA GLY A 78 38.80 -19.35 4.86
C GLY A 78 38.09 -20.10 5.98
N THR A 79 37.05 -20.88 5.65
CA THR A 79 36.25 -21.67 6.58
C THR A 79 35.88 -23.01 5.94
N THR A 80 35.67 -24.03 6.79
CA THR A 80 35.17 -25.35 6.39
C THR A 80 33.70 -25.54 6.76
N ASP A 81 33.07 -24.52 7.35
CA ASP A 81 31.68 -24.53 7.79
C ASP A 81 30.74 -24.32 6.60
N GLU A 82 30.01 -25.37 6.21
CA GLU A 82 29.17 -25.39 5.01
C GLU A 82 28.02 -24.37 5.08
N GLU A 83 27.44 -24.15 6.27
CA GLU A 83 26.32 -23.22 6.45
C GLU A 83 26.74 -21.77 6.19
N LYS A 84 27.89 -21.37 6.74
CA LYS A 84 28.44 -20.01 6.53
C LYS A 84 28.81 -19.76 5.08
N ILE A 85 29.33 -20.79 4.41
CA ILE A 85 29.67 -20.69 2.99
C ILE A 85 28.39 -20.59 2.15
N CYS A 86 27.34 -21.35 2.47
CA CYS A 86 26.05 -21.24 1.81
C CYS A 86 25.47 -19.83 1.93
N LEU A 87 25.55 -19.21 3.11
CA LEU A 87 25.14 -17.82 3.31
C LEU A 87 25.91 -16.85 2.41
N GLU A 88 27.24 -16.99 2.31
CA GLU A 88 28.05 -16.14 1.43
C GLU A 88 27.71 -16.36 -0.05
N ILE A 89 27.46 -17.61 -0.47
CA ILE A 89 27.06 -17.95 -1.84
C ILE A 89 25.67 -17.41 -2.16
N LEU A 90 24.70 -17.50 -1.25
CA LEU A 90 23.35 -16.94 -1.45
C LEU A 90 23.37 -15.41 -1.62
N ALA A 91 24.20 -14.74 -0.83
CA ALA A 91 24.34 -13.29 -0.83
C ALA A 91 25.10 -12.74 -2.05
N LYS A 92 26.26 -13.32 -2.39
CA LYS A 92 27.15 -12.81 -3.45
C LYS A 92 27.04 -13.56 -4.77
N GLY A 93 26.47 -14.77 -4.75
CA GLY A 93 26.37 -15.62 -5.92
C GLY A 93 25.35 -15.11 -6.94
N GLU A 94 25.46 -15.62 -8.16
CA GLU A 94 24.51 -15.37 -9.23
C GLU A 94 23.48 -16.51 -9.27
N LEU A 95 22.19 -16.15 -9.24
CA LEU A 95 21.10 -17.10 -9.40
C LEU A 95 20.98 -17.45 -10.89
N GLN A 96 21.17 -18.73 -11.22
CA GLN A 96 20.94 -19.20 -12.57
C GLN A 96 19.43 -19.40 -12.80
N VAL A 97 18.79 -18.39 -13.38
CA VAL A 97 17.42 -18.48 -13.85
C VAL A 97 17.35 -19.30 -15.15
N SER A 98 16.28 -20.07 -15.33
CA SER A 98 16.05 -20.76 -16.61
C SER A 98 15.66 -19.74 -17.69
N ASP A 99 15.90 -20.04 -18.96
CA ASP A 99 15.53 -19.16 -20.09
C ASP A 99 14.04 -18.80 -20.09
N LYS A 100 13.16 -19.76 -19.77
CA LYS A 100 11.70 -19.53 -19.70
C LYS A 100 11.31 -18.54 -18.61
N GLU A 101 11.98 -18.62 -17.46
CA GLU A 101 11.71 -17.73 -16.32
C GLU A 101 12.30 -16.35 -16.55
N ARG A 102 13.50 -16.28 -17.16
CA ARG A 102 14.08 -15.01 -17.59
C ARG A 102 13.18 -14.31 -18.60
N GLN A 103 12.57 -15.05 -19.53
CA GLN A 103 11.59 -14.49 -20.46
C GLN A 103 10.33 -14.01 -19.73
N ALA A 104 9.77 -14.81 -18.84
CA ALA A 104 8.59 -14.42 -18.05
C ALA A 104 8.84 -13.18 -17.18
N GLN A 105 10.03 -13.05 -16.57
CA GLN A 105 10.41 -11.86 -15.80
C GLN A 105 10.48 -10.62 -16.69
N GLN A 106 11.07 -10.74 -17.90
CA GLN A 106 11.12 -9.64 -18.85
C GLN A 106 9.73 -9.26 -19.36
N ASP A 107 8.89 -10.25 -19.67
CA ASP A 107 7.52 -10.03 -20.15
C ASP A 107 6.64 -9.37 -19.05
N ASN A 108 6.84 -9.75 -17.78
CA ASN A 108 6.15 -9.12 -16.66
C ASN A 108 6.60 -7.68 -16.47
N LEU A 109 7.92 -7.42 -16.45
CA LEU A 109 8.46 -6.06 -16.41
C LEU A 109 7.97 -5.22 -17.59
N PHE A 110 7.84 -5.81 -18.77
CA PHE A 110 7.31 -5.14 -19.97
C PHE A 110 5.85 -4.71 -19.78
N LYS A 111 5.02 -5.60 -19.24
CA LYS A 111 3.62 -5.29 -18.91
C LYS A 111 3.52 -4.23 -17.83
N ASP A 112 4.38 -4.28 -16.81
CA ASP A 112 4.41 -3.29 -15.73
C ASP A 112 4.77 -1.90 -16.27
N VAL A 113 5.77 -1.81 -17.17
CA VAL A 113 6.13 -0.57 -17.85
C VAL A 113 4.96 -0.05 -18.68
N ALA A 114 4.29 -0.91 -19.45
CA ALA A 114 3.14 -0.54 -20.26
C ALA A 114 1.96 -0.03 -19.40
N SER A 115 1.68 -0.69 -18.26
CA SER A 115 0.65 -0.26 -17.31
C SER A 115 0.97 1.11 -16.72
N ILE A 116 2.22 1.33 -16.29
CA ILE A 116 2.66 2.62 -15.74
C ILE A 116 2.54 3.74 -16.77
N LEU A 117 2.80 3.43 -18.04
CA LEU A 117 2.63 4.39 -19.15
C LEU A 117 1.15 4.66 -19.41
N ALA A 118 0.28 3.66 -19.37
CA ALA A 118 -1.16 3.83 -19.59
C ALA A 118 -1.77 4.81 -18.58
N ASP A 119 -1.41 4.67 -17.29
CA ASP A 119 -1.90 5.54 -16.22
C ASP A 119 -1.41 7.00 -16.36
N LYS A 120 -0.29 7.22 -17.05
CA LYS A 120 0.41 8.51 -17.12
C LYS A 120 0.33 9.19 -18.47
N THR A 121 -0.28 8.57 -19.47
CA THR A 121 -0.30 9.08 -20.83
C THR A 121 -1.71 9.17 -21.38
N VAL A 122 -1.93 10.21 -22.18
CA VAL A 122 -3.20 10.49 -22.84
C VAL A 122 -2.94 10.88 -24.29
N ASN A 123 -3.93 10.66 -25.13
CA ASN A 123 -3.93 11.16 -26.48
C ASN A 123 -4.16 12.69 -26.45
N PRO A 124 -3.29 13.52 -27.07
CA PRO A 124 -3.42 14.98 -27.04
C PRO A 124 -4.67 15.50 -27.78
N GLU A 125 -5.17 14.78 -28.78
CA GLU A 125 -6.34 15.21 -29.56
C GLU A 125 -7.67 14.85 -28.88
N THR A 126 -7.73 13.70 -28.20
CA THR A 126 -8.97 13.18 -27.62
C THR A 126 -9.03 13.28 -26.10
N GLY A 127 -7.90 13.54 -25.43
CA GLY A 127 -7.77 13.55 -23.97
C GLY A 127 -8.10 12.21 -23.31
N ARG A 128 -8.13 11.11 -24.09
CA ARG A 128 -8.45 9.76 -23.60
C ARG A 128 -7.17 9.00 -23.26
N PRO A 129 -7.16 8.19 -22.18
CA PRO A 129 -6.03 7.34 -21.85
C PRO A 129 -5.87 6.21 -22.87
N TYR A 130 -4.62 5.77 -23.07
CA TYR A 130 -4.33 4.61 -23.90
C TYR A 130 -4.57 3.31 -23.15
N THR A 131 -4.93 2.25 -23.87
CA THR A 131 -5.01 0.90 -23.30
C THR A 131 -3.63 0.27 -23.18
N ASN A 132 -3.45 -0.61 -22.18
CA ASN A 132 -2.19 -1.34 -21.98
C ASN A 132 -1.75 -2.06 -23.26
N THR A 133 -2.67 -2.72 -23.97
CA THR A 133 -2.38 -3.45 -25.22
C THR A 133 -1.86 -2.54 -26.34
N MET A 134 -2.33 -1.29 -26.43
CA MET A 134 -1.85 -0.34 -27.44
C MET A 134 -0.41 0.10 -27.13
N LEU A 135 -0.13 0.40 -25.86
CA LEU A 135 1.21 0.78 -25.42
C LEU A 135 2.19 -0.39 -25.51
N GLU A 136 1.76 -1.62 -25.21
CA GLU A 136 2.59 -2.82 -25.42
C GLU A 136 2.99 -3.02 -26.89
N ARG A 137 2.13 -2.66 -27.84
CA ARG A 137 2.46 -2.68 -29.27
C ARG A 137 3.42 -1.55 -29.62
N ALA A 138 3.15 -0.34 -29.15
CA ALA A 138 4.02 0.82 -29.38
C ALA A 138 5.44 0.61 -28.83
N LEU A 139 5.56 0.01 -27.65
CA LEU A 139 6.85 -0.35 -27.03
C LEU A 139 7.63 -1.39 -27.85
N ARG A 140 6.92 -2.39 -28.42
CA ARG A 140 7.52 -3.37 -29.34
C ARG A 140 7.97 -2.72 -30.64
N ASP A 141 7.18 -1.80 -31.19
CA ASP A 141 7.50 -1.11 -32.44
C ASP A 141 8.75 -0.22 -32.30
N VAL A 142 8.95 0.40 -31.13
CA VAL A 142 10.15 1.19 -30.81
C VAL A 142 11.36 0.30 -30.49
N HIS A 143 11.17 -1.03 -30.39
CA HIS A 143 12.23 -1.99 -30.07
C HIS A 143 12.96 -1.65 -28.76
N PHE A 144 12.20 -1.24 -27.74
CA PHE A 144 12.77 -0.90 -26.44
C PHE A 144 13.30 -2.16 -25.73
N ASN A 145 14.55 -2.10 -25.26
CA ASN A 145 15.18 -3.17 -24.50
C ASN A 145 15.00 -2.94 -22.99
N ILE A 146 14.46 -3.93 -22.29
CA ILE A 146 14.17 -3.85 -20.85
C ILE A 146 15.36 -4.30 -20.02
N ASP A 147 15.72 -3.47 -19.04
CA ASP A 147 16.77 -3.77 -18.08
C ASP A 147 16.18 -4.36 -16.79
N PRO A 148 16.40 -5.64 -16.44
CA PRO A 148 15.82 -6.24 -15.22
C PRO A 148 16.39 -5.66 -13.92
N LYS A 149 17.50 -4.90 -13.99
CA LYS A 149 18.13 -4.26 -12.83
C LYS A 149 17.48 -2.92 -12.47
N ARG A 150 16.77 -2.29 -13.42
CA ARG A 150 16.17 -0.97 -13.25
C ARG A 150 14.69 -1.13 -12.94
N SER A 151 14.13 -0.22 -12.13
CA SER A 151 12.70 -0.29 -11.82
C SER A 151 11.84 0.05 -13.04
N ALA A 152 10.66 -0.56 -13.13
CA ALA A 152 9.71 -0.30 -14.21
C ALA A 152 9.36 1.19 -14.35
N LYS A 153 9.27 1.92 -13.22
CA LYS A 153 9.00 3.37 -13.21
C LYS A 153 10.11 4.20 -13.86
N GLN A 154 11.38 3.86 -13.59
CA GLN A 154 12.51 4.56 -14.21
C GLN A 154 12.54 4.30 -15.72
N GLN A 155 12.34 3.03 -16.11
CA GLN A 155 12.29 2.65 -17.52
C GLN A 155 11.14 3.35 -18.26
N ALA A 156 9.94 3.43 -17.66
CA ALA A 156 8.82 4.13 -18.25
C ALA A 156 9.11 5.62 -18.52
N LEU A 157 9.85 6.30 -17.64
CA LEU A 157 10.22 7.71 -17.84
C LEU A 157 11.22 7.89 -19.00
N ASP A 158 12.17 6.98 -19.16
CA ASP A 158 13.16 7.02 -20.24
C ASP A 158 12.53 6.71 -21.61
N VAL A 159 11.49 5.87 -21.62
CA VAL A 159 10.82 5.45 -22.86
C VAL A 159 9.80 6.47 -23.36
N LEU A 160 9.23 7.28 -22.48
CA LEU A 160 8.19 8.24 -22.85
C LEU A 160 8.62 9.22 -23.96
N PRO A 161 9.82 9.83 -23.95
CA PRO A 161 10.28 10.68 -25.05
C PRO A 161 10.48 9.91 -26.37
N LEU A 162 10.91 8.65 -26.30
CA LEU A 162 11.09 7.79 -27.48
C LEU A 162 9.74 7.46 -28.13
N LEU A 163 8.71 7.22 -27.31
CA LEU A 163 7.34 7.02 -27.78
C LEU A 163 6.76 8.31 -28.37
N GLN A 164 7.01 9.46 -27.77
CA GLN A 164 6.58 10.78 -28.23
C GLN A 164 7.12 11.14 -29.63
N ALA A 165 8.31 10.66 -29.98
CA ALA A 165 8.88 10.93 -31.30
C ALA A 165 8.13 10.24 -32.45
N ARG A 166 7.43 9.14 -32.18
CA ARG A 166 6.79 8.29 -33.21
C ARG A 166 5.27 8.25 -33.12
N PHE A 167 4.71 8.44 -31.94
CA PHE A 167 3.28 8.39 -31.67
C PHE A 167 2.83 9.68 -30.98
N PRO A 168 1.60 10.16 -31.25
CA PRO A 168 1.06 11.35 -30.60
C PRO A 168 0.65 11.01 -29.16
N ILE A 169 1.62 10.78 -28.27
CA ILE A 169 1.39 10.41 -26.86
C ILE A 169 1.83 11.56 -25.99
N GLN A 170 0.94 12.15 -25.20
CA GLN A 170 1.31 13.19 -24.25
C GLN A 170 1.26 12.67 -22.82
N ARG A 171 2.09 13.23 -21.94
CA ARG A 171 1.98 12.98 -20.51
C ARG A 171 0.69 13.61 -19.97
N ALA A 172 -0.03 12.89 -19.14
CA ALA A 172 -1.23 13.39 -18.48
C ALA A 172 -0.90 14.62 -17.61
N ARG A 173 -1.71 15.66 -17.75
CA ARG A 173 -1.64 16.88 -16.91
C ARG A 173 -2.34 16.63 -15.58
N MET A 174 -1.84 17.25 -14.52
CA MET A 174 -2.42 17.23 -13.19
C MET A 174 -3.34 18.43 -13.03
N ARG A 175 -4.45 18.27 -12.31
CA ARG A 175 -5.33 19.38 -11.91
C ARG A 175 -4.96 19.84 -10.52
N LEU A 176 -4.57 21.10 -10.41
CA LEU A 176 -4.24 21.74 -9.14
C LEU A 176 -5.25 22.82 -8.82
N LYS A 177 -5.53 22.96 -7.52
CA LYS A 177 -6.23 24.09 -6.94
C LYS A 177 -5.24 24.86 -6.10
N LEU A 178 -4.99 26.10 -6.51
CA LEU A 178 -4.02 27.01 -5.91
C LEU A 178 -4.80 28.10 -5.19
N GLN A 179 -4.62 28.20 -3.88
CA GLN A 179 -5.19 29.28 -3.08
C GLN A 179 -4.07 30.29 -2.76
N VAL A 180 -4.24 31.53 -3.22
CA VAL A 180 -3.25 32.60 -3.08
C VAL A 180 -3.94 33.90 -2.66
N PRO A 181 -3.32 34.75 -1.81
CA PRO A 181 -3.84 36.09 -1.53
C PRO A 181 -4.01 36.94 -2.81
N GLN A 182 -5.03 37.78 -2.87
CA GLN A 182 -5.38 38.56 -4.07
C GLN A 182 -4.23 39.45 -4.58
N GLN A 183 -3.35 39.91 -3.68
CA GLN A 183 -2.18 40.76 -4.00
C GLN A 183 -1.19 40.10 -4.95
N HIS A 184 -1.13 38.76 -4.97
CA HIS A 184 -0.15 38.02 -5.77
C HIS A 184 -0.78 37.17 -6.88
N GLN A 185 -2.06 37.38 -7.16
CA GLN A 185 -2.79 36.64 -8.20
C GLN A 185 -2.14 36.82 -9.59
N GLN A 186 -1.75 38.04 -9.96
CA GLN A 186 -1.14 38.33 -11.27
C GLN A 186 0.21 37.64 -11.42
N ALA A 187 1.07 37.68 -10.40
CA ALA A 187 2.35 37.00 -10.41
C ALA A 187 2.21 35.47 -10.52
N LEU A 188 1.14 34.89 -9.95
CA LEU A 188 0.83 33.47 -10.12
C LEU A 188 0.40 33.17 -11.56
N LEU A 189 -0.45 34.00 -12.16
CA LEU A 189 -0.90 33.81 -13.54
C LEU A 189 0.27 33.91 -14.52
N ASP A 190 1.16 34.89 -14.35
CA ASP A 190 2.37 35.03 -15.17
C ASP A 190 3.28 33.80 -15.04
N ALA A 191 3.42 33.25 -13.83
CA ALA A 191 4.20 32.03 -13.59
C ALA A 191 3.53 30.78 -14.20
N LEU A 192 2.19 30.71 -14.19
CA LEU A 192 1.43 29.62 -14.80
C LEU A 192 1.49 29.67 -16.34
N ASP A 193 1.42 30.86 -16.92
CA ASP A 193 1.57 31.08 -18.37
C ASP A 193 3.00 30.77 -18.83
N ALA A 194 4.02 31.19 -18.07
CA ALA A 194 5.42 30.82 -18.33
C ALA A 194 5.64 29.30 -18.25
N ALA A 195 4.89 28.61 -17.38
CA ALA A 195 4.88 27.16 -17.22
C ALA A 195 4.10 26.40 -18.32
N GLY A 196 3.38 27.09 -19.22
CA GLY A 196 2.54 26.46 -20.24
C GLY A 196 1.30 25.76 -19.67
N SER A 197 0.80 26.25 -18.54
CA SER A 197 -0.36 25.72 -17.82
C SER A 197 -1.67 26.15 -18.49
N VAL A 198 -2.74 25.36 -18.34
CA VAL A 198 -4.08 25.76 -18.79
C VAL A 198 -4.94 26.06 -17.58
N VAL A 199 -5.29 27.33 -17.40
CA VAL A 199 -6.18 27.79 -16.32
C VAL A 199 -7.63 27.52 -16.73
N GLU A 200 -8.37 26.80 -15.89
CA GLU A 200 -9.78 26.46 -16.14
C GLU A 200 -10.74 27.47 -15.51
N GLY A 201 -10.37 28.04 -14.36
CA GLY A 201 -11.22 28.95 -13.61
C GLY A 201 -10.50 29.67 -12.49
N ILE A 202 -10.92 30.93 -12.26
CA ILE A 202 -10.43 31.78 -11.18
C ILE A 202 -11.65 32.21 -10.37
N GLU A 203 -11.73 31.76 -9.13
CA GLU A 203 -12.73 32.22 -8.16
C GLU A 203 -12.10 33.20 -7.19
N GLN A 204 -12.77 34.33 -6.97
CA GLN A 204 -12.37 35.30 -5.94
C GLN A 204 -13.25 35.07 -4.71
N ALA A 205 -12.65 34.55 -3.63
CA ALA A 205 -13.31 34.33 -2.36
C ALA A 205 -12.78 35.35 -1.34
N GLY A 206 -13.35 36.55 -1.34
CA GLY A 206 -12.98 37.63 -0.42
C GLY A 206 -11.52 38.07 -0.60
N SER A 207 -10.66 37.81 0.39
CA SER A 207 -9.24 38.19 0.38
C SER A 207 -8.30 37.17 -0.29
N ALA A 208 -8.82 35.99 -0.68
CA ALA A 208 -8.06 34.93 -1.33
C ALA A 208 -8.63 34.61 -2.72
N ALA A 209 -7.74 34.49 -3.71
CA ALA A 209 -8.02 33.96 -5.03
C ALA A 209 -7.78 32.45 -5.04
N VAL A 210 -8.73 31.71 -5.62
CA VAL A 210 -8.63 30.27 -5.86
C VAL A 210 -8.53 30.06 -7.37
N VAL A 211 -7.40 29.52 -7.82
CA VAL A 211 -7.11 29.25 -9.23
C VAL A 211 -7.10 27.75 -9.44
N VAL A 212 -7.92 27.25 -10.36
CA VAL A 212 -7.89 25.86 -10.81
C VAL A 212 -7.15 25.80 -12.14
N THR A 213 -6.06 25.03 -12.19
CA THR A 213 -5.17 24.95 -13.35
C THR A 213 -4.76 23.52 -13.65
N GLN A 214 -4.57 23.23 -14.93
CA GLN A 214 -3.93 22.01 -15.42
C GLN A 214 -2.45 22.25 -15.69
N VAL A 215 -1.59 21.42 -15.13
CA VAL A 215 -0.12 21.54 -15.25
C VAL A 215 0.54 20.21 -15.49
N GLU A 216 1.70 20.22 -16.17
CA GLU A 216 2.52 19.02 -16.25
C GLU A 216 3.17 18.70 -14.89
N PRO A 217 3.24 17.42 -14.48
CA PRO A 217 3.81 17.03 -13.19
C PRO A 217 5.26 17.52 -12.94
N GLY A 218 6.03 17.77 -14.00
CA GLY A 218 7.41 18.26 -13.88
C GLY A 218 7.50 19.68 -13.31
N VAL A 219 6.52 20.52 -13.61
CA VAL A 219 6.51 21.94 -13.25
C VAL A 219 5.98 22.17 -11.82
N PHE A 220 5.35 21.15 -11.22
CA PHE A 220 4.86 21.21 -9.84
C PHE A 220 5.92 21.64 -8.83
N ARG A 221 7.17 21.18 -9.00
CA ARG A 221 8.26 21.53 -8.08
C ARG A 221 8.63 23.01 -8.16
N GLU A 222 8.69 23.56 -9.36
CA GLU A 222 9.01 24.97 -9.60
C GLU A 222 7.89 25.86 -9.09
N LEU A 223 6.63 25.49 -9.34
CA LEU A 223 5.45 26.18 -8.80
C LEU A 223 5.42 26.17 -7.27
N HIS A 224 5.76 25.04 -6.64
CA HIS A 224 5.81 24.95 -5.18
C HIS A 224 6.92 25.85 -4.59
N VAL A 225 8.10 25.90 -5.22
CA VAL A 225 9.18 26.82 -4.79
C VAL A 225 8.76 28.28 -4.99
N PHE A 226 8.19 28.61 -6.15
CA PHE A 226 7.67 29.94 -6.43
C PHE A 226 6.59 30.37 -5.41
N MET A 227 5.70 29.46 -5.01
CA MET A 227 4.70 29.73 -3.98
C MET A 227 5.29 29.86 -2.57
N GLN A 228 6.44 29.26 -2.28
CA GLN A 228 7.10 29.45 -0.99
C GLN A 228 7.86 30.77 -0.91
N ASP A 229 8.61 31.10 -1.96
CA ASP A 229 9.50 32.26 -1.98
C ASP A 229 8.75 33.57 -2.24
N THR A 230 7.92 33.61 -3.29
CA THR A 230 7.20 34.82 -3.72
C THR A 230 6.00 35.12 -2.81
N MET A 231 5.35 34.08 -2.25
CA MET A 231 4.11 34.22 -1.49
C MET A 231 4.31 34.12 0.04
N GLN A 232 5.55 34.13 0.52
CA GLN A 232 5.89 34.09 1.95
C GLN A 232 5.14 32.97 2.72
N ARG A 233 4.96 31.79 2.10
CA ARG A 233 4.22 30.62 2.63
C ARG A 233 2.71 30.82 2.88
N GLN A 234 2.10 31.86 2.34
CA GLN A 234 0.65 32.10 2.46
C GLN A 234 -0.17 31.38 1.38
N GLY A 235 0.49 30.77 0.40
CA GLY A 235 -0.17 29.98 -0.65
C GLY A 235 -0.41 28.52 -0.23
N ARG A 236 -1.60 27.99 -0.54
CA ARG A 236 -1.95 26.58 -0.34
C ARG A 236 -2.15 25.91 -1.71
N ILE A 237 -1.50 24.76 -1.92
CA ILE A 237 -1.64 23.93 -3.12
C ILE A 237 -2.40 22.67 -2.75
N GLU A 238 -3.52 22.43 -3.42
CA GLU A 238 -4.27 21.19 -3.33
C GLU A 238 -4.23 20.49 -4.69
N VAL A 239 -3.84 19.21 -4.71
CA VAL A 239 -3.91 18.39 -5.92
C VAL A 239 -5.32 17.81 -6.00
N LEU A 240 -6.08 18.19 -7.03
CA LEU A 240 -7.44 17.69 -7.24
C LEU A 240 -7.43 16.34 -7.97
N SER A 241 -6.66 16.22 -9.05
CA SER A 241 -6.47 14.96 -9.79
C SER A 241 -5.04 14.85 -10.30
N PHE A 242 -4.50 13.62 -10.26
CA PHE A 242 -3.16 13.29 -10.73
C PHE A 242 -3.09 13.07 -12.25
N ALA A 243 -4.22 12.85 -12.92
CA ALA A 243 -4.30 12.65 -14.36
C ALA A 243 -5.66 13.13 -14.87
N VAL A 244 -5.70 14.30 -15.51
CA VAL A 244 -6.93 14.80 -16.11
C VAL A 244 -7.19 14.03 -17.41
N THR A 245 -8.20 13.18 -17.38
CA THR A 245 -8.79 12.60 -18.59
C THR A 245 -9.98 13.45 -19.03
N ALA A 246 -10.30 13.46 -20.33
CA ALA A 246 -11.46 14.20 -20.83
C ALA A 246 -12.79 13.78 -20.15
N ALA A 247 -12.88 12.54 -19.65
CA ALA A 247 -14.01 12.06 -18.88
C ALA A 247 -14.09 12.67 -17.47
N GLU A 248 -12.95 12.79 -16.76
CA GLU A 248 -12.89 13.48 -15.46
C GLU A 248 -13.02 15.00 -15.60
N ALA A 249 -12.51 15.58 -16.69
CA ALA A 249 -12.66 17.01 -16.97
C ALA A 249 -14.13 17.40 -17.17
N ALA A 250 -14.93 16.55 -17.83
CA ALA A 250 -16.36 16.75 -18.00
C ALA A 250 -17.13 16.57 -16.68
N ALA A 251 -16.87 15.49 -15.93
CA ALA A 251 -17.54 15.24 -14.64
C ALA A 251 -17.21 16.31 -13.59
N ALA A 252 -15.96 16.80 -13.56
CA ALA A 252 -15.51 17.76 -12.58
C ALA A 252 -15.70 19.24 -13.01
N ALA A 253 -16.23 19.48 -14.22
CA ALA A 253 -16.82 20.77 -14.61
C ALA A 253 -18.24 20.91 -14.06
N ASP A 254 -19.00 19.80 -14.01
CA ASP A 254 -20.32 19.75 -13.38
C ASP A 254 -20.23 19.93 -11.84
N ASP A 255 -19.23 19.32 -11.18
CA ASP A 255 -18.98 19.53 -9.74
C ASP A 255 -18.60 20.99 -9.41
N PHE A 256 -17.83 21.66 -10.28
CA PHE A 256 -17.44 23.06 -10.09
C PHE A 256 -18.66 23.99 -10.20
N ASN A 257 -19.57 23.71 -11.14
CA ASN A 257 -20.80 24.48 -11.29
C ASN A 257 -21.78 24.22 -10.14
N ALA A 258 -21.88 22.98 -9.65
CA ALA A 258 -22.72 22.62 -8.49
C ALA A 258 -22.24 23.27 -7.18
N LEU A 259 -20.93 23.24 -6.91
CA LEU A 259 -20.34 23.92 -5.75
C LEU A 259 -20.46 25.46 -5.83
N SER A 260 -20.41 26.03 -7.04
CA SER A 260 -20.61 27.47 -7.25
C SER A 260 -22.07 27.90 -7.01
N LEU A 261 -23.05 27.07 -7.38
CA LEU A 261 -24.48 27.31 -7.12
C LEU A 261 -24.85 27.14 -5.65
N GLU A 262 -24.30 26.13 -4.96
CA GLU A 262 -24.53 25.95 -3.51
C GLU A 262 -23.89 27.06 -2.67
N LYS A 263 -22.67 27.53 -3.04
CA LYS A 263 -22.03 28.67 -2.37
C LYS A 263 -22.71 30.01 -2.69
N ALA A 264 -23.18 30.20 -3.93
CA ALA A 264 -23.95 31.40 -4.29
C ALA A 264 -25.30 31.43 -3.56
N ALA A 265 -25.96 30.28 -3.39
CA ALA A 265 -27.17 30.15 -2.58
C ALA A 265 -26.91 30.39 -1.08
N ALA A 266 -25.78 29.89 -0.54
CA ALA A 266 -25.39 30.14 0.85
C ALA A 266 -24.98 31.61 1.10
N ALA A 267 -24.34 32.27 0.14
CA ALA A 267 -24.00 33.69 0.20
C ALA A 267 -25.23 34.59 0.06
N ALA A 268 -26.20 34.21 -0.79
CA ALA A 268 -27.49 34.88 -0.89
C ALA A 268 -28.31 34.72 0.40
N ALA A 269 -28.34 33.52 0.99
CA ALA A 269 -29.01 33.26 2.27
C ALA A 269 -28.36 34.01 3.45
N ALA A 270 -27.04 34.17 3.45
CA ALA A 270 -26.32 34.97 4.44
C ALA A 270 -26.56 36.49 4.27
N ALA A 271 -26.73 36.96 3.03
CA ALA A 271 -27.09 38.35 2.73
C ALA A 271 -28.56 38.66 3.08
N ASP A 272 -29.49 37.74 2.83
CA ASP A 272 -30.90 37.84 3.25
C ASP A 272 -31.04 37.80 4.79
N ALA A 273 -30.25 36.96 5.48
CA ALA A 273 -30.21 36.92 6.94
C ALA A 273 -29.61 38.20 7.56
N ALA A 274 -28.60 38.80 6.92
CA ALA A 274 -28.03 40.07 7.35
C ALA A 274 -28.97 41.26 7.08
N ALA A 275 -29.73 41.23 5.99
CA ALA A 275 -30.77 42.24 5.69
C ALA A 275 -31.97 42.13 6.64
N ALA A 276 -32.38 40.91 7.02
CA ALA A 276 -33.41 40.66 8.01
C ALA A 276 -33.01 41.17 9.41
N ALA A 277 -31.76 40.90 9.84
CA ALA A 277 -31.23 41.37 11.12
C ALA A 277 -31.08 42.90 11.21
N ALA A 278 -30.79 43.57 10.08
CA ALA A 278 -30.77 45.04 10.02
C ALA A 278 -32.17 45.66 10.14
N SER A 279 -33.22 44.97 9.66
CA SER A 279 -34.61 45.42 9.75
C SER A 279 -35.24 45.24 11.14
N GLU A 280 -34.77 44.30 11.95
CA GLU A 280 -35.25 44.10 13.33
C GLU A 280 -34.60 45.06 14.35
N SER A 281 -33.39 45.55 14.08
CA SER A 281 -32.74 46.56 14.94
C SER A 281 -33.32 47.98 14.81
N ALA A 282 -34.15 48.24 13.77
CA ALA A 282 -34.84 49.51 13.58
C ALA A 282 -36.24 49.57 14.23
N ALA A 283 -36.79 48.43 14.69
CA ALA A 283 -38.11 48.35 15.31
C ALA A 283 -38.09 48.30 16.86
N ALA A 284 -36.92 48.18 17.49
CA ALA A 284 -36.78 48.06 18.94
C ALA A 284 -36.17 49.30 19.63
N ALA A 285 -36.44 50.51 19.10
CA ALA A 285 -35.97 51.79 19.66
C ALA A 285 -37.08 52.77 20.06
N ALA A 286 -38.31 52.29 20.33
CA ALA A 286 -39.42 53.13 20.77
C ALA A 286 -40.39 52.42 21.75
N ALA A 287 -39.94 52.07 22.96
CA ALA A 287 -40.81 51.89 24.12
C ALA A 287 -40.04 51.82 25.46
N ALA A 288 -40.19 52.87 26.28
CA ALA A 288 -40.19 52.98 27.75
C ALA A 288 -39.18 52.13 28.58
N THR A 289 -38.19 52.67 29.31
CA THR A 289 -38.25 53.52 30.52
C THR A 289 -39.11 52.96 31.67
N SER A 290 -38.47 52.39 32.72
CA SER A 290 -38.59 52.76 34.15
C SER A 290 -38.26 51.62 35.15
N SER A 291 -37.29 51.87 36.07
CA SER A 291 -37.15 51.44 37.50
C SER A 291 -37.26 49.94 37.89
N SER A 292 -36.51 49.33 38.82
CA SER A 292 -35.56 49.79 39.86
C SER A 292 -34.94 48.59 40.62
N THR A 293 -33.61 48.65 40.86
CA THR A 293 -32.90 48.43 42.15
C THR A 293 -32.62 47.03 42.75
N SER A 294 -31.30 46.80 42.98
CA SER A 294 -30.61 46.05 44.06
C SER A 294 -30.57 44.50 43.97
N SER A 295 -29.48 43.75 44.23
CA SER A 295 -28.21 43.98 44.94
C SER A 295 -27.13 42.93 44.56
N ARG A 296 -25.86 43.31 44.71
CA ARG A 296 -24.63 42.46 44.74
C ARG A 296 -24.52 41.69 46.09
N PRO A 297 -23.61 40.71 46.38
CA PRO A 297 -22.15 40.71 46.05
C PRO A 297 -21.48 39.28 45.81
N VAL A 298 -20.32 39.13 45.13
CA VAL A 298 -18.89 38.95 45.55
C VAL A 298 -18.43 37.55 46.05
N HIS A 299 -17.37 37.00 45.37
CA HIS A 299 -16.27 36.07 45.79
C HIS A 299 -16.60 34.74 46.52
N GLN A 300 -15.81 33.64 46.57
CA GLN A 300 -14.50 33.19 46.08
C GLN A 300 -14.36 31.68 46.47
N ARG A 301 -13.56 30.95 45.67
CA ARG A 301 -12.85 29.67 45.87
C ARG A 301 -13.11 28.76 47.12
N GLN A 302 -13.17 27.46 46.77
CA GLN A 302 -12.56 26.26 47.39
C GLN A 302 -13.25 25.55 48.59
N HIS A 303 -13.57 24.26 48.34
CA HIS A 303 -13.58 23.02 49.16
C HIS A 303 -13.45 23.12 50.70
N PRO A 304 -14.10 22.24 51.53
CA PRO A 304 -13.86 20.78 51.47
C PRO A 304 -14.96 19.81 51.98
N SER A 305 -14.72 18.52 51.69
CA SER A 305 -14.90 17.30 52.54
C SER A 305 -16.27 16.85 53.10
N ALA A 306 -16.72 15.70 52.55
CA ALA A 306 -17.22 14.47 53.19
C ALA A 306 -18.51 14.47 54.05
N ALA A 307 -19.54 13.74 53.60
CA ALA A 307 -19.84 12.36 54.04
C ALA A 307 -21.15 11.80 53.41
N ALA A 308 -21.04 10.57 52.89
CA ALA A 308 -22.04 9.50 52.76
C ALA A 308 -23.45 9.77 52.17
N ALA A 309 -23.75 9.16 51.01
CA ALA A 309 -24.54 7.91 50.96
C ALA A 309 -24.71 7.39 49.50
N ALA A 310 -24.54 6.09 49.38
CA ALA A 310 -24.86 5.12 48.33
C ALA A 310 -25.55 5.58 47.02
N GLY A 311 -24.96 5.14 45.90
CA GLY A 311 -25.59 5.10 44.59
C GLY A 311 -24.56 4.67 43.55
N SER A 312 -24.54 3.38 43.25
CA SER A 312 -23.70 2.77 42.22
C SER A 312 -23.98 3.38 40.85
N ASP A 313 -23.00 4.03 40.25
CA ASP A 313 -22.82 4.11 38.79
C ASP A 313 -21.44 4.70 38.49
N SER A 314 -20.52 3.86 38.01
CA SER A 314 -19.22 4.29 37.52
C SER A 314 -19.36 4.70 36.05
N ALA A 315 -19.23 6.00 35.79
CA ALA A 315 -19.03 6.53 34.46
C ALA A 315 -17.56 6.41 34.01
N ALA A 316 -17.42 6.20 32.70
CA ALA A 316 -16.29 6.56 31.82
C ALA A 316 -15.02 5.69 31.83
N ALA A 317 -14.91 4.85 30.79
CA ALA A 317 -13.68 4.70 30.02
C ALA A 317 -14.04 4.58 28.53
N ALA A 318 -13.51 5.49 27.72
CA ALA A 318 -13.59 5.45 26.27
C ALA A 318 -12.97 4.14 25.74
N GLY A 319 -13.80 3.25 25.21
CA GLY A 319 -13.38 1.93 24.73
C GLY A 319 -13.61 1.80 23.24
N SER A 320 -12.56 1.47 22.50
CA SER A 320 -12.60 0.99 21.13
C SER A 320 -13.78 0.04 20.92
N GLY A 321 -14.70 0.40 20.01
CA GLY A 321 -15.92 -0.36 19.74
C GLY A 321 -15.62 -1.75 19.16
N GLN A 322 -15.41 -2.73 20.03
CA GLN A 322 -15.37 -4.14 19.70
C GLN A 322 -16.74 -4.73 20.08
N ARG A 323 -17.56 -5.04 19.08
CA ARG A 323 -18.89 -5.65 19.28
C ARG A 323 -18.76 -7.17 19.20
N VAL A 324 -18.99 -7.88 20.29
CA VAL A 324 -18.98 -9.35 20.29
C VAL A 324 -20.16 -9.85 19.45
N LEU A 325 -19.88 -10.62 18.41
CA LEU A 325 -20.86 -11.22 17.50
C LEU A 325 -21.27 -12.63 17.95
N TYR A 326 -20.32 -13.40 18.47
CA TYR A 326 -20.56 -14.72 19.02
C TYR A 326 -19.79 -14.85 20.34
N PRO A 327 -20.48 -14.97 21.49
CA PRO A 327 -19.82 -15.20 22.76
C PRO A 327 -19.15 -16.58 22.76
N ARG A 328 -18.10 -16.74 23.56
CA ARG A 328 -17.30 -17.97 23.67
C ARG A 328 -18.17 -19.24 23.65
N GLY A 329 -18.06 -20.02 22.59
CA GLY A 329 -18.85 -21.23 22.38
C GLY A 329 -18.13 -22.25 21.50
N CYS A 330 -18.72 -23.43 21.35
CA CYS A 330 -18.17 -24.51 20.55
C CYS A 330 -18.19 -24.14 19.06
N ILE A 331 -17.16 -24.57 18.32
CA ILE A 331 -17.07 -24.32 16.86
C ILE A 331 -18.27 -24.97 16.11
N ALA A 332 -18.79 -26.09 16.63
CA ALA A 332 -19.97 -26.77 16.08
C ALA A 332 -21.25 -25.91 16.13
N ASP A 333 -21.37 -25.02 17.11
CA ASP A 333 -22.58 -24.23 17.40
C ASP A 333 -22.53 -22.83 16.75
N LEU A 334 -21.63 -22.62 15.79
CA LEU A 334 -21.49 -21.36 15.07
C LEU A 334 -22.73 -21.11 14.17
N PRO A 335 -23.34 -19.90 14.20
CA PRO A 335 -24.48 -19.54 13.35
C PRO A 335 -24.22 -19.73 11.86
N GLU A 336 -25.25 -20.05 11.07
CA GLU A 336 -25.16 -20.28 9.61
C GLU A 336 -24.63 -19.06 8.84
N GLU A 337 -24.80 -17.85 9.39
CA GLU A 337 -24.23 -16.60 8.85
C GLU A 337 -22.69 -16.66 8.71
N PHE A 338 -22.02 -17.54 9.46
CA PHE A 338 -20.56 -17.75 9.42
C PHE A 338 -20.18 -19.15 8.92
N ALA A 339 -21.00 -19.80 8.10
CA ALA A 339 -20.78 -21.17 7.59
C ALA A 339 -19.38 -21.37 6.96
N THR A 340 -18.89 -20.41 6.16
CA THR A 340 -17.54 -20.46 5.57
C THR A 340 -16.42 -20.45 6.60
N ARG A 341 -16.63 -19.82 7.76
CA ARG A 341 -15.67 -19.86 8.88
C ARG A 341 -15.78 -21.16 9.65
N LYS A 342 -16.99 -21.68 9.85
CA LYS A 342 -17.25 -22.98 10.48
C LYS A 342 -16.52 -24.12 9.75
N GLU A 343 -16.55 -24.14 8.41
CA GLU A 343 -15.81 -25.12 7.60
C GLU A 343 -14.30 -25.04 7.84
N ARG A 344 -13.74 -23.83 7.94
CA ARG A 344 -12.30 -23.64 8.21
C ARG A 344 -11.91 -24.06 9.62
N PHE A 345 -12.80 -23.85 10.59
CA PHE A 345 -12.53 -24.15 11.99
C PHE A 345 -12.76 -25.63 12.32
N ALA A 346 -13.52 -26.35 11.50
CA ALA A 346 -13.73 -27.79 11.63
C ALA A 346 -12.42 -28.60 11.59
N GLU A 347 -11.37 -28.10 10.94
CA GLU A 347 -10.03 -28.71 10.99
C GLU A 347 -9.48 -28.82 12.43
N LEU A 348 -9.80 -27.86 13.31
CA LEU A 348 -9.33 -27.90 14.71
C LEU A 348 -10.02 -29.00 15.50
N ASP A 349 -11.34 -29.14 15.35
CA ASP A 349 -12.12 -30.18 16.01
C ASP A 349 -11.80 -31.59 15.48
N GLN A 350 -11.40 -31.72 14.20
CA GLN A 350 -10.90 -32.98 13.64
C GLN A 350 -9.56 -33.42 14.25
N LEU A 351 -8.67 -32.48 14.56
CA LEU A 351 -7.36 -32.77 15.15
C LEU A 351 -7.46 -33.02 16.66
N GLN A 352 -8.27 -32.24 17.36
CA GLN A 352 -8.48 -32.37 18.79
C GLN A 352 -9.86 -31.80 19.12
N PRO A 353 -10.84 -32.60 19.60
CA PRO A 353 -12.17 -32.08 19.89
C PRO A 353 -12.17 -31.13 21.10
N GLY A 354 -13.05 -30.15 21.09
CA GLY A 354 -13.33 -29.28 22.26
C GLY A 354 -12.77 -27.87 22.16
N TRP A 355 -12.47 -27.38 20.96
CA TRP A 355 -12.04 -25.99 20.78
C TRP A 355 -13.22 -25.03 20.89
N GLN A 356 -12.95 -23.87 21.48
CA GLN A 356 -13.94 -22.80 21.63
C GLN A 356 -13.50 -21.55 20.86
N VAL A 357 -14.47 -20.85 20.28
CA VAL A 357 -14.26 -19.64 19.48
C VAL A 357 -15.10 -18.48 20.00
N GLU A 358 -14.53 -17.29 19.98
CA GLU A 358 -15.21 -16.03 20.22
C GLU A 358 -15.05 -15.17 18.97
N LEU A 359 -16.17 -14.68 18.43
CA LEU A 359 -16.18 -13.78 17.26
C LEU A 359 -16.50 -12.37 17.72
N SER A 360 -15.68 -11.41 17.31
CA SER A 360 -15.86 -9.99 17.61
C SER A 360 -15.70 -9.15 16.36
N SER A 361 -16.56 -8.15 16.19
CA SER A 361 -16.49 -7.17 15.12
C SER A 361 -15.77 -5.92 15.61
N ARG A 362 -14.84 -5.44 14.79
CA ARG A 362 -14.17 -4.15 14.95
C ARG A 362 -14.41 -3.35 13.67
N GLY A 363 -15.55 -2.66 13.61
CA GLY A 363 -16.00 -2.01 12.37
C GLY A 363 -16.43 -3.05 11.33
N GLU A 364 -15.83 -3.01 10.14
CA GLU A 364 -16.16 -3.90 9.02
C GLU A 364 -15.48 -5.28 9.10
N THR A 365 -14.43 -5.42 9.93
CA THR A 365 -13.69 -6.67 10.10
C THR A 365 -14.20 -7.49 11.28
N VAL A 366 -14.31 -8.81 11.10
CA VAL A 366 -14.66 -9.77 12.16
C VAL A 366 -13.42 -10.58 12.53
N ASP A 367 -12.97 -10.41 13.76
CA ASP A 367 -11.85 -11.12 14.37
C ASP A 367 -12.34 -12.37 15.12
N ALA A 368 -11.59 -13.47 14.98
CA ALA A 368 -11.84 -14.72 15.66
C ALA A 368 -10.72 -15.03 16.66
N VAL A 369 -11.09 -15.26 17.91
CA VAL A 369 -10.18 -15.66 18.99
C VAL A 369 -10.47 -17.10 19.39
N PHE A 370 -9.44 -17.93 19.39
CA PHE A 370 -9.54 -19.35 19.74
C PHE A 370 -9.07 -19.62 21.16
N PHE A 371 -9.74 -20.58 21.80
CA PHE A 371 -9.41 -21.10 23.11
C PHE A 371 -9.21 -22.60 23.03
N SER A 372 -8.15 -23.09 23.69
CA SER A 372 -7.84 -24.50 23.77
C SER A 372 -8.93 -25.27 24.54
N PRO A 373 -8.97 -26.61 24.45
CA PRO A 373 -9.90 -27.43 25.24
C PRO A 373 -9.75 -27.25 26.76
N GLU A 374 -8.58 -26.81 27.23
CA GLU A 374 -8.28 -26.48 28.63
C GLU A 374 -8.75 -25.06 29.01
N GLY A 375 -9.30 -24.31 28.06
CA GLY A 375 -9.83 -22.96 28.26
C GLY A 375 -8.80 -21.82 28.18
N THR A 376 -7.56 -22.11 27.76
CA THR A 376 -6.52 -21.10 27.60
C THR A 376 -6.70 -20.32 26.30
N LYS A 377 -6.46 -19.00 26.32
CA LYS A 377 -6.59 -18.14 25.14
C LYS A 377 -5.37 -18.32 24.22
N VAL A 378 -5.60 -18.83 23.01
CA VAL A 378 -4.55 -19.10 22.00
C VAL A 378 -4.44 -17.97 20.96
N GLY A 379 -5.47 -17.14 20.86
CA GLY A 379 -5.49 -15.98 19.96
C GLY A 379 -5.89 -16.39 18.54
N THR A 380 -4.93 -16.44 17.62
CA THR A 380 -5.19 -16.62 16.18
C THR A 380 -5.46 -18.07 15.78
N PHE A 381 -6.07 -18.28 14.60
CA PHE A 381 -6.26 -19.63 14.04
C PHE A 381 -4.93 -20.38 13.78
N ALA A 382 -3.89 -19.68 13.33
CA ALA A 382 -2.61 -20.30 12.99
C ALA A 382 -1.84 -20.81 14.23
N THR A 383 -2.03 -20.15 15.39
CA THR A 383 -1.47 -20.62 16.67
C THR A 383 -2.29 -21.79 17.20
N ALA A 384 -3.62 -21.73 17.12
CA ALA A 384 -4.51 -22.83 17.49
C ALA A 384 -4.21 -24.12 16.70
N ARG A 385 -4.05 -24.00 15.37
CA ARG A 385 -3.76 -25.15 14.50
C ARG A 385 -2.43 -25.82 14.81
N ARG A 386 -1.38 -25.03 15.10
CA ARG A 386 -0.07 -25.57 15.50
C ARG A 386 -0.15 -26.34 16.81
N GLN A 387 -0.92 -25.84 17.77
CA GLN A 387 -1.12 -26.51 19.06
C GLN A 387 -1.95 -27.80 18.91
N ALA A 388 -3.02 -27.77 18.12
CA ALA A 388 -3.83 -28.96 17.83
C ALA A 388 -3.01 -30.06 17.11
N LEU A 389 -2.18 -29.69 16.13
CA LEU A 389 -1.29 -30.63 15.44
C LEU A 389 -0.22 -31.23 16.37
N ALA A 390 0.34 -30.42 17.28
CA ALA A 390 1.31 -30.90 18.27
C ALA A 390 0.67 -31.89 19.24
N ALA A 391 -0.55 -31.61 19.72
CA ALA A 391 -1.32 -32.49 20.59
C ALA A 391 -1.71 -33.80 19.87
N HIS A 392 -2.18 -33.72 18.62
CA HIS A 392 -2.52 -34.90 17.81
C HIS A 392 -1.29 -35.78 17.53
N LYS A 393 -0.14 -35.17 17.24
CA LYS A 393 1.13 -35.90 17.06
C LYS A 393 1.61 -36.56 18.37
N ALA A 394 1.40 -35.91 19.51
CA ALA A 394 1.71 -36.49 20.81
C ALA A 394 0.79 -37.68 21.13
N ALA A 395 -0.50 -37.59 20.79
CA ALA A 395 -1.47 -38.68 20.97
C ALA A 395 -1.21 -39.90 20.06
N LEU A 396 -0.63 -39.70 18.87
CA LEU A 396 -0.23 -40.79 17.96
C LEU A 396 1.08 -41.49 18.34
N ASN A 397 1.90 -40.86 19.19
CA ASN A 397 3.18 -41.40 19.66
C ASN A 397 3.09 -42.06 21.05
N LEU A 398 1.90 -42.05 21.65
CA LEU A 398 1.49 -42.83 22.83
C LEU A 398 0.72 -44.07 22.35
#